data_AF-A0A285DS81-F1
#
_entry.id   AF-A0A285DS81-F1
#
_cell.length_a   1.000
_cell.length_b   1.000
_cell.length_c   1.000
_cell.angle_alpha   90.00
_cell.angle_beta   90.00
_cell.angle_gamma   90.00
#
_symmetry.space_group_name_H-M   'P 1'
#
loop_
_entity.id
_entity.type
_entity.pdbx_description
1 polymer ?
#
loop_
_entity_poly.entity_id
_entity_poly.type
_entity_poly.pdbx_seq_one_letter_code
_entity_poly.pdbx_strand_id
1 'polypeptide(L)'
;MPTLAEVRAFIRELPDVVSVAVVQEAATDRLLQLDADQRPVITPGRTGRITATIRPACLRLLTGTVQQPNRTGTRFDFLLDEASTERLRLDPNNGTRFRIAKDEKRYRLAKVPASCIELTDTPADS
;
A
#
# COMPACT_ATOMS: atom_id res chain seq x y z
N MET A 1 -21.72 3.17 -22.39
CA MET A 1 -20.34 3.67 -22.20
C MET A 1 -19.77 4.01 -23.56
N PRO A 2 -19.11 5.16 -23.73
CA PRO A 2 -18.47 5.49 -24.99
C PRO A 2 -17.33 4.52 -25.31
N THR A 3 -17.13 4.23 -26.58
CA THR A 3 -16.04 3.37 -27.06
C THR A 3 -14.72 4.15 -27.15
N LEU A 4 -13.58 3.45 -27.19
CA LEU A 4 -12.28 4.09 -27.40
C LEU A 4 -12.22 4.87 -28.72
N ALA A 5 -12.95 4.42 -29.75
CA ALA A 5 -13.03 5.09 -31.04
C ALA A 5 -13.78 6.42 -30.95
N GLU A 6 -14.89 6.46 -30.22
CA GLU A 6 -15.67 7.68 -29.99
C GLU A 6 -14.89 8.71 -29.17
N VAL A 7 -14.16 8.27 -28.14
CA VAL A 7 -13.28 9.16 -27.34
C VAL A 7 -12.17 9.76 -28.21
N ARG A 8 -11.56 8.95 -29.10
CA ARG A 8 -10.54 9.44 -30.03
C ARG A 8 -11.11 10.43 -31.05
N ALA A 9 -12.32 10.19 -31.55
CA ALA A 9 -13.00 11.11 -32.46
C ALA A 9 -13.26 12.45 -31.78
N PHE A 10 -13.80 12.45 -30.56
CA PHE A 10 -14.03 13.65 -29.76
C PHE A 10 -12.74 14.47 -29.55
N ILE A 11 -11.63 13.82 -29.15
CA ILE A 11 -10.35 14.53 -28.94
C ILE A 11 -9.85 15.21 -30.22
N ARG A 12 -10.10 14.61 -31.39
CA ARG A 12 -9.70 15.18 -32.70
C ARG A 12 -10.53 16.40 -33.11
N GLU A 13 -11.73 16.55 -32.57
CA GLU A 13 -12.63 17.69 -32.85
C GLU A 13 -12.34 18.90 -31.94
N LEU A 14 -11.41 18.77 -30.98
CA LEU A 14 -11.03 19.87 -30.09
C LEU A 14 -10.33 20.99 -30.88
N PRO A 15 -10.68 22.27 -30.65
CA PRO A 15 -10.30 23.37 -31.51
C PRO A 15 -8.84 23.81 -31.35
N ASP A 16 -8.20 23.52 -30.21
CA ASP A 16 -6.85 23.96 -29.88
C ASP A 16 -6.17 23.11 -28.79
N VAL A 17 -4.89 23.38 -28.57
CA VAL A 17 -4.06 22.71 -27.56
C VAL A 17 -4.56 22.96 -26.14
N VAL A 18 -5.18 24.11 -25.87
CA VAL A 18 -5.70 24.44 -24.53
C VAL A 18 -6.86 23.50 -24.18
N SER A 19 -7.76 23.27 -25.14
CA SER A 19 -8.89 22.36 -25.00
C SER A 19 -8.44 20.92 -24.77
N VAL A 20 -7.38 20.48 -25.46
CA VAL A 20 -6.75 19.17 -25.23
C VAL A 20 -6.15 19.07 -23.84
N ALA A 21 -5.47 20.12 -23.37
CA ALA A 21 -4.85 20.15 -22.03
C ALA A 21 -5.89 20.01 -20.91
N VAL A 22 -7.05 20.66 -21.04
CA VAL A 22 -8.16 20.53 -20.08
C VAL A 22 -8.67 19.09 -20.01
N VAL A 23 -8.80 18.40 -21.15
CA VAL A 23 -9.20 16.98 -21.16
C VAL A 23 -8.14 16.10 -20.52
N GLN A 24 -6.84 16.40 -20.72
CA GLN A 24 -5.77 15.67 -20.04
C GLN A 24 -5.82 15.87 -18.52
N GLU A 25 -5.99 17.10 -18.04
CA GLU A 25 -6.11 17.40 -16.61
C GLU A 25 -7.29 16.66 -15.98
N ALA A 26 -8.47 16.74 -16.58
CA ALA A 26 -9.66 16.03 -16.11
C ALA A 26 -9.48 14.50 -16.10
N ALA A 27 -8.79 13.95 -17.10
CA ALA A 27 -8.47 12.52 -17.14
C ALA A 27 -7.48 12.13 -16.04
N THR A 28 -6.46 12.96 -15.79
CA THR A 28 -5.50 12.77 -14.69
C THR A 28 -6.21 12.79 -13.35
N ASP A 29 -7.07 13.78 -13.09
CA ASP A 29 -7.86 13.87 -11.86
C ASP A 29 -8.75 12.64 -11.67
N ARG A 30 -9.40 12.17 -12.74
CA ARG A 30 -10.23 10.97 -12.65
C ARG A 30 -9.41 9.72 -12.33
N LEU A 31 -8.21 9.59 -12.90
CA LEU A 31 -7.30 8.48 -12.58
C LEU A 31 -6.83 8.55 -11.13
N LEU A 32 -6.51 9.74 -10.62
CA LEU A 32 -6.14 9.95 -9.21
C LEU A 32 -7.29 9.58 -8.27
N GLN A 33 -8.52 9.94 -8.61
CA GLN A 33 -9.69 9.58 -7.83
C GLN A 33 -9.92 8.07 -7.84
N LEU A 34 -9.85 7.41 -9.00
CA LEU A 34 -9.99 5.96 -9.10
C LEU A 34 -8.88 5.22 -8.32
N ASP A 35 -7.65 5.72 -8.35
CA ASP A 35 -6.57 5.19 -7.53
C ASP A 35 -6.86 5.37 -6.04
N ALA A 36 -7.34 6.55 -5.63
CA ALA A 36 -7.72 6.81 -4.24
C ALA A 36 -8.86 5.90 -3.76
N ASP A 37 -9.89 5.70 -4.58
CA ASP A 37 -11.04 4.83 -4.28
C ASP A 37 -10.63 3.35 -4.15
N GLN A 38 -9.60 2.93 -4.89
CA GLN A 38 -9.06 1.56 -4.80
C GLN A 38 -8.06 1.36 -3.67
N ARG A 39 -7.59 2.44 -3.01
CA ARG A 39 -6.62 2.30 -1.92
C ARG A 39 -7.27 1.59 -0.73
N PRO A 40 -6.63 0.54 -0.19
CA PRO A 40 -7.16 -0.13 0.99
C PRO A 40 -7.22 0.84 2.16
N VAL A 41 -8.39 0.91 2.80
CA VAL A 41 -8.60 1.69 4.02
C VAL A 41 -7.89 0.98 5.18
N ILE A 42 -6.69 1.44 5.48
CA ILE A 42 -5.86 0.90 6.56
C ILE A 42 -5.92 1.88 7.73
N THR A 43 -6.37 1.39 8.88
CA THR A 43 -6.47 2.19 10.11
C THR A 43 -5.28 1.86 11.02
N PRO A 44 -4.45 2.84 11.41
CA PRO A 44 -3.41 2.65 12.41
C PRO A 44 -3.98 2.11 13.74
N GLY A 45 -3.20 1.29 14.44
CA GLY A 45 -3.61 0.62 15.68
C GLY A 45 -4.28 -0.73 15.48
N ARG A 46 -4.69 -1.06 14.24
CA ARG A 46 -5.30 -2.36 13.91
C ARG A 46 -4.27 -3.44 13.67
N THR A 47 -4.67 -4.69 13.91
CA THR A 47 -3.82 -5.86 13.66
C THR A 47 -3.91 -6.26 12.19
N GLY A 48 -2.77 -6.51 11.57
CA GLY A 48 -2.72 -6.97 10.21
C GLY A 48 -1.68 -8.05 9.96
N ARG A 49 -1.60 -8.45 8.70
CA ARG A 49 -0.63 -9.38 8.17
C ARG A 49 -0.09 -8.84 6.86
N ILE A 50 1.21 -9.03 6.64
CA ILE A 50 1.85 -8.70 5.37
C ILE A 50 1.53 -9.79 4.34
N THR A 51 1.11 -9.39 3.14
CA THR A 51 0.72 -10.31 2.07
C THR A 51 1.87 -11.20 1.59
N ALA A 52 1.54 -12.29 0.91
CA ALA A 52 2.52 -13.20 0.32
C ALA A 52 3.26 -12.62 -0.91
N THR A 53 2.76 -11.52 -1.49
CA THR A 53 3.31 -10.93 -2.72
C THR A 53 4.45 -9.95 -2.46
N ILE A 54 4.64 -9.51 -1.21
CA ILE A 54 5.69 -8.55 -0.87
C ILE A 54 7.10 -9.09 -1.20
N ARG A 55 8.00 -8.17 -1.54
CA ARG A 55 9.44 -8.39 -1.61
C ARG A 55 10.13 -7.48 -0.59
N PRO A 56 11.12 -7.97 0.16
CA PRO A 56 11.71 -9.32 0.13
C PRO A 56 10.82 -10.42 0.73
N ALA A 57 11.12 -11.68 0.39
CA ALA A 57 10.29 -12.83 0.75
C ALA A 57 10.23 -13.12 2.26
N CYS A 58 11.26 -12.73 3.02
CA CYS A 58 11.28 -12.86 4.48
C CYS A 58 10.20 -12.04 5.20
N LEU A 59 9.59 -11.05 4.53
CA LEU A 59 8.50 -10.25 5.09
C LEU A 59 7.12 -10.88 4.90
N ARG A 60 7.02 -11.95 4.12
CA ARG A 60 5.73 -12.54 3.75
C ARG A 60 5.05 -13.15 4.97
N LEU A 61 3.75 -12.87 5.11
CA LEU A 61 2.90 -13.43 6.16
C LEU A 61 3.34 -13.09 7.59
N LEU A 62 4.17 -12.06 7.77
CA LEU A 62 4.47 -11.53 9.10
C LEU A 62 3.27 -10.75 9.63
N THR A 63 3.00 -10.89 10.92
CA THR A 63 1.87 -10.29 11.62
C THR A 63 2.33 -9.21 12.58
N GLY A 64 1.43 -8.27 12.86
CA GLY A 64 1.75 -7.12 13.69
C GLY A 64 0.65 -6.08 13.70
N THR A 65 0.96 -4.94 14.30
CA THR A 65 0.05 -3.80 14.41
C THR A 65 0.46 -2.71 13.43
N VAL A 66 -0.49 -2.25 12.63
CA VAL A 66 -0.29 -1.11 11.71
C VAL A 66 -0.01 0.15 12.54
N GLN A 67 1.03 0.88 12.19
CA GLN A 67 1.41 2.15 12.80
C GLN A 67 1.07 3.33 11.87
N GLN A 68 1.59 4.51 12.18
CA GLN A 68 1.31 5.72 11.41
C GLN A 68 1.72 5.59 9.92
N PRO A 69 0.90 6.10 8.98
CA PRO A 69 1.27 6.15 7.58
C PRO A 69 2.32 7.23 7.29
N ASN A 70 2.91 7.16 6.11
CA ASN A 70 3.58 8.31 5.50
C ASN A 70 2.58 9.41 5.14
N ARG A 71 3.09 10.61 4.80
CA ARG A 71 2.26 11.78 4.45
C ARG A 71 1.20 11.50 3.36
N THR A 72 1.47 10.55 2.46
CA THR A 72 0.59 10.23 1.32
C THR A 72 -0.34 9.04 1.57
N GLY A 73 -0.29 8.39 2.74
CA GLY A 73 -1.12 7.22 3.05
C GLY A 73 -0.80 5.95 2.24
N THR A 74 0.33 5.90 1.54
CA THR A 74 0.68 4.79 0.63
C THR A 74 1.54 3.73 1.31
N ARG A 75 2.17 4.08 2.43
CA ARG A 75 3.06 3.20 3.19
C ARG A 75 2.83 3.41 4.68
N PHE A 76 2.87 2.31 5.42
CA PHE A 76 2.66 2.29 6.85
C PHE A 76 3.90 1.70 7.52
N ASP A 77 4.20 2.21 8.71
CA ASP A 77 5.07 1.47 9.60
C ASP A 77 4.26 0.32 10.23
N PHE A 78 4.96 -0.74 10.59
CA PHE A 78 4.33 -1.99 11.01
C PHE A 78 5.10 -2.56 12.19
N LEU A 79 4.47 -2.62 13.35
CA LEU A 79 5.08 -3.13 14.56
C LEU A 79 4.83 -4.63 14.63
N LEU A 80 5.85 -5.43 14.38
CA LEU A 80 5.73 -6.89 14.38
C LEU A 80 5.41 -7.41 15.78
N ASP A 81 4.60 -8.47 15.83
CA ASP A 81 4.46 -9.26 17.06
C ASP A 81 5.74 -10.05 17.37
N GLU A 82 5.79 -10.66 18.54
CA GLU A 82 7.00 -11.33 19.03
C GLU A 82 7.38 -12.53 18.14
N ALA A 83 6.39 -13.32 17.73
CA ALA A 83 6.61 -14.49 16.86
C ALA A 83 7.12 -14.07 15.47
N SER A 84 6.57 -13.03 14.88
CA SER A 84 6.99 -12.51 13.58
C SER A 84 8.34 -11.81 13.65
N THR A 85 8.64 -11.14 14.76
CA THR A 85 9.96 -10.55 15.03
C THR A 85 11.02 -11.64 15.11
N GLU A 86 10.76 -12.71 15.85
CA GLU A 86 11.65 -13.85 15.95
C GLU A 86 11.81 -14.56 14.59
N ARG A 87 10.71 -14.80 13.88
CA ARG A 87 10.74 -15.40 12.55
C ARG A 87 11.57 -14.57 11.57
N LEU A 88 11.40 -13.25 11.53
CA LEU A 88 12.20 -12.38 10.66
C LEU A 88 13.68 -12.37 11.05
N ARG A 89 13.99 -12.45 12.35
CA ARG A 89 15.38 -12.52 12.85
C ARG A 89 16.06 -13.80 12.37
N LEU A 90 15.37 -14.93 12.42
CA LEU A 90 15.91 -16.25 12.09
C LEU A 90 15.80 -16.61 10.59
N ASP A 91 15.06 -15.83 9.79
CA ASP A 91 14.82 -16.13 8.38
C ASP A 91 16.14 -16.10 7.57
N PRO A 92 16.53 -17.20 6.91
CA PRO A 92 17.76 -17.25 6.11
C PRO A 92 17.75 -16.25 4.94
N ASN A 93 16.56 -15.87 4.44
CA ASN A 93 16.41 -14.89 3.36
C ASN A 93 16.50 -13.43 3.86
N ASN A 94 16.58 -13.20 5.18
CA ASN A 94 16.82 -11.86 5.72
C ASN A 94 18.23 -11.37 5.33
N GLY A 95 19.23 -12.26 5.23
CA GLY A 95 20.53 -11.96 4.63
C GLY A 95 21.26 -10.74 5.21
N THR A 96 20.95 -10.32 6.44
CA THR A 96 21.37 -9.09 7.17
C THR A 96 20.62 -7.78 6.88
N ARG A 97 19.56 -7.81 6.07
CA ARG A 97 18.78 -6.61 5.69
C ARG A 97 18.05 -5.99 6.88
N PHE A 98 17.47 -6.81 7.75
CA PHE A 98 16.79 -6.41 8.96
C PHE A 98 17.62 -6.86 10.16
N ARG A 99 18.33 -5.89 10.76
CA ARG A 99 19.14 -6.11 11.97
C ARG A 99 18.22 -5.98 13.18
N ILE A 100 17.83 -7.11 13.74
CA ILE A 100 16.97 -7.20 14.93
C ILE A 100 17.84 -7.62 16.10
N ALA A 101 17.85 -6.83 17.18
CA ALA A 101 18.63 -7.17 18.36
C ALA A 101 18.09 -8.45 19.03
N LYS A 102 18.95 -9.17 19.78
CA LYS A 102 18.59 -10.46 20.40
C LYS A 102 17.46 -10.33 21.42
N ASP A 103 17.43 -9.21 22.12
CA ASP A 103 16.48 -8.84 23.17
C ASP A 103 15.26 -8.06 22.64
N GLU A 104 15.24 -7.72 21.35
CA GLU A 104 14.14 -6.97 20.74
C GLU A 104 12.91 -7.86 20.57
N LYS A 105 11.88 -7.60 21.38
CA LYS A 105 10.64 -8.38 21.33
C LYS A 105 9.74 -8.01 20.16
N ARG A 106 9.64 -6.72 19.82
CA ARG A 106 8.77 -6.23 18.76
C ARG A 106 9.55 -5.30 17.84
N TYR A 107 9.85 -5.79 16.65
CA TYR A 107 10.60 -5.02 15.66
C TYR A 107 9.68 -4.11 14.87
N ARG A 108 10.09 -2.84 14.71
CA ARG A 108 9.39 -1.88 13.84
C ARG A 108 9.89 -2.03 12.41
N LEU A 109 9.04 -2.55 11.55
CA LEU A 109 9.26 -2.57 10.11
C LEU A 109 8.76 -1.26 9.48
N ALA A 110 9.66 -0.51 8.88
CA ALA A 110 9.31 0.77 8.28
C ALA A 110 8.79 0.62 6.83
N LYS A 111 7.89 1.52 6.43
CA LYS A 111 7.54 1.77 5.01
C LYS A 111 6.92 0.57 4.25
N VAL A 112 6.12 -0.25 4.91
CA VAL A 112 5.36 -1.35 4.28
C VAL A 112 4.29 -0.76 3.34
N PRO A 113 4.21 -1.17 2.07
CA PRO A 113 3.17 -0.68 1.16
C PRO A 113 1.77 -1.02 1.65
N ALA A 114 0.84 -0.08 1.56
CA ALA A 114 -0.57 -0.27 1.91
C ALA A 114 -1.18 -1.49 1.22
N SER A 115 -0.91 -1.65 -0.08
CA SER A 115 -1.37 -2.79 -0.88
C SER A 115 -0.82 -4.16 -0.44
N CYS A 116 0.15 -4.19 0.46
CA CYS A 116 0.72 -5.42 1.02
C CYS A 116 0.28 -5.69 2.46
N ILE A 117 -0.73 -4.97 2.97
CA ILE A 117 -1.24 -5.16 4.33
C ILE A 117 -2.69 -5.63 4.24
N GLU A 118 -2.95 -6.79 4.85
CA GLU A 118 -4.30 -7.31 5.08
C GLU A 118 -4.64 -7.11 6.55
N LEU A 119 -5.71 -6.37 6.86
CA LEU A 119 -6.22 -6.28 8.24
C LEU A 119 -6.85 -7.62 8.62
N THR A 120 -6.48 -8.15 9.78
CA THR A 120 -6.88 -9.50 10.22
C THR A 120 -7.84 -9.47 11.40
N ASP A 121 -8.00 -8.31 12.03
CA ASP A 121 -9.00 -8.10 13.06
C ASP A 121 -10.37 -7.87 12.41
N THR A 122 -11.40 -8.53 12.94
CA THR A 122 -12.79 -8.20 12.62
C THR A 122 -13.02 -6.74 13.02
N PRO A 123 -13.57 -5.88 12.15
CA PRO A 123 -13.95 -4.54 12.59
C PRO A 123 -14.90 -4.71 13.78
N ALA A 124 -14.54 -4.13 14.92
CA ALA A 124 -15.50 -4.00 16.01
C ALA A 124 -16.62 -3.11 15.47
N ASP A 125 -17.77 -3.72 15.19
CA ASP A 125 -19.00 -3.00 14.86
C ASP A 125 -19.16 -1.88 15.89
N SER A 126 -19.12 -0.64 15.40
CA SER A 126 -19.30 0.57 16.20
C SER A 126 -20.77 0.93 16.29
#